data_AF-A0A7V2E8S4-F1
#
_entry.id   AF-A0A7V2E8S4-F1
#
_cell.length_a   1.000
_cell.length_b   1.000
_cell.length_c   1.000
_cell.angle_alpha   90.00
_cell.angle_beta   90.00
_cell.angle_gamma   90.00
#
_symmetry.space_group_name_H-M   'P 1'
#
loop_
_entity.id
_entity.type
_entity.pdbx_description
1 polymer ?
#
loop_
_entity_poly.entity_id
_entity_poly.type
_entity_poly.pdbx_seq_one_letter_code
_entity_poly.pdbx_strand_id
1 'polypeptide(L)'
;MLEDRNAPNGLGNSSPFAADDWFEFLHDTTLFANLLSNDYGPDDAITAQRVSGPTNGALTLKADGSFTYTSNTHYVGPDSFTYTWSDGIASTA
;
A
#
# COMPACT_ATOMS: atom_id res chain seq x y z
N MET A 1 13.83 -7.75 19.42
CA MET A 1 13.15 -7.64 20.73
C MET A 1 14.12 -7.00 21.71
N LEU A 2 14.04 -5.67 21.84
CA LEU A 2 14.47 -4.87 22.98
C LEU A 2 13.48 -3.69 23.02
N GLU A 3 12.71 -3.60 24.11
CA GLU A 3 11.80 -2.49 24.39
C GLU A 3 12.58 -1.39 25.11
N ASP A 4 12.44 -0.13 24.70
CA ASP A 4 12.84 1.02 25.51
C ASP A 4 11.62 1.55 26.27
N ARG A 5 11.76 1.64 27.60
CA ARG A 5 10.81 2.28 28.51
C ARG A 5 11.47 3.49 29.17
N ASN A 6 11.32 4.69 28.60
CA ASN A 6 10.87 5.92 29.28
C ASN A 6 11.12 7.17 28.41
N ALA A 7 10.05 7.86 27.99
CA ALA A 7 10.04 9.33 27.90
C ALA A 7 8.61 9.85 28.11
N PRO A 8 8.44 10.99 28.82
CA PRO A 8 7.15 11.48 29.31
C PRO A 8 6.37 12.26 28.24
N ASN A 9 5.06 12.05 28.19
CA ASN A 9 3.99 12.88 27.63
C ASN A 9 4.37 14.01 26.65
N GLY A 10 4.07 13.81 25.36
CA GLY A 10 3.78 14.87 24.39
C GLY A 10 4.94 15.24 23.46
N LEU A 11 4.95 14.65 22.26
CA LEU A 11 5.28 15.19 20.94
C LEU A 11 5.46 13.98 19.99
N GLY A 12 4.49 13.78 19.11
CA GLY A 12 4.41 12.65 18.18
C GLY A 12 5.65 12.56 17.29
N ASN A 13 6.29 11.40 17.30
CA ASN A 13 7.26 10.99 16.31
C ASN A 13 6.89 9.58 15.84
N SER A 14 5.75 9.51 15.15
CA SER A 14 5.30 8.32 14.43
C SER A 14 5.60 8.54 12.96
N SER A 15 6.86 8.38 12.55
CA SER A 15 7.25 8.57 11.15
C SER A 15 6.43 7.64 10.24
N PRO A 16 5.96 8.13 9.08
CA PRO A 16 5.24 7.29 8.13
C PRO A 16 6.13 6.14 7.64
N PHE A 17 5.53 4.96 7.48
CA PHE A 17 6.19 3.76 6.97
C PHE A 17 5.32 3.10 5.89
N ALA A 18 5.91 2.90 4.72
CA ALA A 18 5.33 2.11 3.64
C ALA A 18 6.14 0.82 3.49
N ALA A 19 5.47 -0.32 3.58
CA ALA A 19 6.07 -1.63 3.42
C ALA A 19 5.90 -2.10 1.97
N ASP A 20 6.94 -2.72 1.40
CA ASP A 20 6.83 -3.33 0.07
C ASP A 20 5.85 -4.52 0.11
N ASP A 21 5.00 -4.61 -0.90
CA ASP A 21 4.00 -5.66 -1.05
C ASP A 21 4.44 -6.73 -2.06
N TRP A 22 4.12 -8.00 -1.74
CA TRP A 22 4.34 -9.14 -2.64
C TRP A 22 3.15 -10.08 -2.64
N PHE A 23 2.66 -10.44 -3.83
CA PHE A 23 1.52 -11.33 -4.00
C PHE A 23 1.81 -12.41 -5.03
N GLU A 24 1.38 -13.64 -4.73
CA GLU A 24 1.36 -14.77 -5.65
C GLU A 24 -0.08 -15.24 -5.83
N PHE A 25 -0.50 -15.45 -7.07
CA PHE A 25 -1.86 -15.90 -7.42
C PHE A 25 -1.81 -16.66 -8.74
N LEU A 26 -2.90 -17.39 -9.05
CA LEU A 26 -2.98 -18.17 -10.29
C LEU A 26 -3.21 -17.25 -11.49
N HIS A 27 -2.53 -17.53 -12.60
CA HIS A 27 -2.81 -16.85 -13.87
C HIS A 27 -4.28 -17.06 -14.29
N ASP A 28 -4.81 -16.13 -15.08
CA ASP A 28 -6.21 -16.11 -15.54
C ASP A 28 -7.24 -16.04 -14.40
N THR A 29 -6.83 -15.59 -13.20
CA THR A 29 -7.72 -15.27 -12.09
C THR A 29 -7.62 -13.80 -11.68
N THR A 30 -8.58 -13.33 -10.89
CA THR A 30 -8.53 -12.00 -10.28
C THR A 30 -8.00 -12.10 -8.86
N LEU A 31 -6.93 -11.36 -8.58
CA LEU A 31 -6.43 -11.15 -7.22
C LEU A 31 -7.24 -10.05 -6.52
N PHE A 32 -7.63 -10.30 -5.27
CA PHE A 32 -8.21 -9.34 -4.35
C PHE A 32 -7.30 -9.22 -3.13
N ALA A 33 -6.80 -8.03 -2.83
CA ALA A 33 -5.90 -7.78 -1.70
C ALA A 33 -6.00 -6.31 -1.23
N ASN A 34 -5.20 -5.94 -0.25
CA ASN A 34 -5.15 -4.57 0.29
C ASN A 34 -3.68 -4.15 0.52
N LEU A 35 -3.30 -3.00 -0.03
CA LEU A 35 -1.95 -2.44 0.02
C LEU A 35 -1.63 -1.72 1.34
N LEU A 36 -2.65 -1.21 2.04
CA LEU A 36 -2.44 -0.42 3.25
C LEU A 36 -2.40 -1.27 4.52
N SER A 37 -2.46 -2.60 4.41
CA SER A 37 -2.58 -3.49 5.58
C SER A 37 -1.31 -3.58 6.42
N ASN A 38 -0.16 -3.22 5.84
CA ASN A 38 1.18 -3.21 6.42
C ASN A 38 1.81 -1.79 6.45
N ASP A 39 1.04 -0.78 6.05
CA ASP A 39 1.45 0.62 6.03
C ASP A 39 0.93 1.36 7.25
N TYR A 40 1.65 2.41 7.65
CA TYR A 40 1.31 3.21 8.81
C TYR A 40 1.65 4.69 8.60
N GLY A 41 0.70 5.56 8.91
CA GLY A 41 0.87 7.02 8.92
C GLY A 41 0.89 7.58 10.36
N PRO A 42 1.29 8.84 10.56
CA PRO A 42 1.39 9.43 11.90
C PRO A 42 0.09 9.38 12.73
N ASP A 43 -1.06 9.44 12.05
CA ASP A 43 -2.41 9.46 12.62
C ASP A 43 -3.28 8.24 12.18
N ASP A 44 -2.66 7.18 11.66
CA ASP A 44 -3.25 5.88 11.22
C ASP A 44 -4.28 5.95 10.07
N ALA A 45 -4.87 7.13 9.81
CA ALA A 45 -5.84 7.36 8.76
C ALA A 45 -5.15 7.61 7.42
N ILE A 46 -4.67 6.56 6.77
CA ILE A 46 -4.03 6.64 5.45
C ILE A 46 -4.99 6.23 4.31
N THR A 47 -4.82 6.86 3.15
CA THR A 47 -5.64 6.63 1.95
C THR A 47 -4.75 6.42 0.73
N ALA A 48 -5.04 5.40 -0.07
CA ALA A 48 -4.34 5.15 -1.31
C ALA A 48 -4.83 6.12 -2.40
N GLN A 49 -3.93 6.70 -3.19
CA GLN A 49 -4.30 7.79 -4.12
C GLN A 49 -3.95 7.51 -5.58
N ARG A 50 -2.73 7.06 -5.83
CA ARG A 50 -2.20 6.94 -7.19
C ARG A 50 -1.70 5.53 -7.40
N VAL A 51 -1.92 5.01 -8.60
CA VAL A 51 -1.29 3.79 -9.09
C VAL A 51 -0.62 4.08 -10.43
N SER A 52 0.55 3.49 -10.68
CA SER A 52 1.24 3.53 -11.97
C SER A 52 1.71 2.12 -12.35
N GLY A 53 1.53 1.75 -13.63
CA GLY A 53 1.46 0.34 -14.02
C GLY A 53 0.11 -0.27 -13.61
N PRO A 54 -0.05 -1.59 -13.60
CA PRO A 54 0.85 -2.61 -14.17
C PRO A 54 0.98 -2.55 -15.70
N THR A 55 1.87 -3.38 -16.28
CA THR A 55 2.01 -3.49 -17.74
C THR A 55 1.43 -4.77 -18.34
N ASN A 56 1.29 -5.83 -17.54
CA ASN A 56 0.79 -7.13 -17.97
C ASN A 56 -0.57 -7.51 -17.36
N GLY A 57 -1.30 -6.50 -16.87
CA GLY A 57 -2.65 -6.65 -16.36
C GLY A 57 -3.33 -5.31 -16.14
N ALA A 58 -4.51 -5.35 -15.52
CA ALA A 58 -5.27 -4.19 -15.11
C ALA A 58 -5.45 -4.21 -13.59
N LEU A 59 -5.21 -3.05 -12.96
CA LEU A 59 -5.37 -2.85 -11.52
C LEU A 59 -6.42 -1.77 -11.25
N THR A 60 -7.36 -2.04 -10.35
CA THR A 60 -8.31 -1.06 -9.82
C THR A 60 -8.06 -0.91 -8.32
N LEU A 61 -7.61 0.28 -7.92
CA LEU A 61 -7.29 0.62 -6.53
C LEU A 61 -8.39 1.51 -5.93
N LYS A 62 -8.79 1.22 -4.69
CA LYS A 62 -9.69 2.06 -3.90
C LYS A 62 -8.91 2.79 -2.81
N ALA A 63 -9.50 3.88 -2.31
CA ALA A 63 -8.88 4.73 -1.30
C ALA A 63 -8.61 4.01 0.03
N ASP A 64 -9.38 2.97 0.35
CA ASP A 64 -9.18 2.12 1.55
C ASP A 64 -8.02 1.11 1.40
N GLY A 65 -7.25 1.20 0.30
CA GLY A 65 -6.14 0.30 0.00
C GLY A 65 -6.56 -1.00 -0.67
N SER A 66 -7.85 -1.33 -0.69
CA SER A 66 -8.32 -2.53 -1.37
C SER A 66 -8.14 -2.39 -2.88
N PHE A 67 -7.67 -3.45 -3.52
CA PHE A 67 -7.47 -3.46 -4.96
C PHE A 67 -7.85 -4.79 -5.59
N THR A 68 -8.13 -4.72 -6.90
CA THR A 68 -8.25 -5.89 -7.76
C THR A 68 -7.17 -5.85 -8.83
N TYR A 69 -6.51 -6.97 -9.08
CA TYR A 69 -5.63 -7.16 -10.22
C TYR A 69 -6.13 -8.30 -11.10
N THR A 70 -6.18 -8.09 -12.41
CA THR A 70 -6.47 -9.13 -13.41
C THR A 70 -5.36 -9.16 -14.45
N SER A 71 -4.67 -10.29 -14.60
CA SER A 71 -3.63 -10.44 -15.62
C SER A 71 -4.23 -10.38 -17.02
N ASN A 72 -3.43 -9.97 -18.00
CA ASN A 72 -3.79 -10.16 -19.40
C ASN A 72 -4.00 -11.66 -19.68
N THR A 73 -4.91 -11.99 -20.59
CA THR A 73 -5.25 -13.38 -20.94
C THR A 73 -4.01 -14.18 -21.32
N HIS A 74 -3.84 -15.36 -20.72
CA HIS A 74 -2.70 -16.27 -20.91
C HIS A 74 -1.32 -15.72 -20.49
N TYR A 75 -1.27 -14.56 -19.83
CA TYR A 75 -0.01 -14.03 -19.31
C TYR A 75 0.43 -14.83 -18.08
N VAL A 76 1.68 -15.31 -18.10
CA VAL A 76 2.33 -15.97 -16.98
C VAL A 76 3.70 -15.31 -16.79
N GLY A 77 3.86 -14.60 -15.67
CA GLY A 77 5.10 -13.88 -15.38
C GLY A 77 4.93 -12.82 -14.30
N PRO A 78 6.03 -12.17 -13.89
CA PRO A 78 6.00 -11.09 -12.92
C PRO A 78 5.48 -9.79 -13.53
N ASP A 79 4.68 -9.06 -12.76
CA ASP A 79 4.21 -7.72 -13.08
C ASP A 79 4.42 -6.81 -11.88
N SER A 80 4.50 -5.50 -12.11
CA SER A 80 4.74 -4.54 -11.03
C SER A 80 3.99 -3.25 -11.25
N PHE A 81 3.63 -2.61 -10.14
CA PHE A 81 3.04 -1.29 -10.12
C PHE A 81 3.59 -0.55 -8.90
N THR A 82 3.49 0.78 -8.93
CA THR A 82 3.76 1.61 -7.76
C THR A 82 2.48 2.28 -7.32
N TYR A 83 2.37 2.54 -6.02
CA TYR A 83 1.29 3.36 -5.48
C TYR A 83 1.82 4.40 -4.50
N THR A 84 0.98 5.39 -4.22
CA THR A 84 1.21 6.35 -3.13
C THR A 84 0.00 6.39 -2.23
N TRP A 85 0.24 6.67 -0.95
CA TRP A 85 -0.81 6.97 0.02
C TRP A 85 -0.62 8.35 0.65
N SER A 86 -1.67 8.85 1.30
CA SER A 86 -1.70 10.10 2.05
C SER A 86 -2.43 9.90 3.36
N ASP A 87 -1.92 10.54 4.42
CA ASP A 87 -2.57 10.67 5.73
C ASP A 87 -3.67 11.75 5.77
N GLY A 88 -4.06 12.30 4.61
CA GLY A 88 -5.02 13.40 4.51
C GLY A 88 -4.46 14.76 4.89
N ILE A 89 -3.19 14.85 5.30
CA ILE A 89 -2.52 16.10 5.62
C ILE A 89 -1.64 16.48 4.43
N ALA A 90 -2.01 17.54 3.72
CA ALA A 90 -1.08 18.15 2.78
C ALA A 90 0.07 18.76 3.60
N SER A 91 1.28 18.22 3.46
CA SER A 91 2.49 18.87 3.97
C SER A 91 2.67 20.20 3.23
N THR A 92 2.01 21.25 3.70
CA THR A 92 2.26 22.61 3.26
C THR A 92 3.57 23.05 3.89
N ALA A 93 4.60 23.23 3.07
CA ALA A 93 5.79 24.01 3.42
C ALA A 93 5.55 25.49 3.10
#